data_AF-A0A482ZPN8-F1
#
_entry.id   AF-A0A482ZPN8-F1
#
_cell.length_a   1.000
_cell.length_b   1.000
_cell.length_c   1.000
_cell.angle_alpha   90.00
_cell.angle_beta   90.00
_cell.angle_gamma   90.00
#
_symmetry.space_group_name_H-M   'P 1'
#
loop_
_entity.id
_entity.type
_entity.pdbx_description
1 polymer ?
#
loop_
_entity_poly.entity_id
_entity_poly.type
_entity_poly.pdbx_seq_one_letter_code
_entity_poly.pdbx_strand_id
1 'polypeptide(L)' 'MPALAKARNQKIVLICRSGNRSVLAAQTMQQMEFTKVRSLKMGIKGWNDNDLEMLDIDNKTVDIDVADKWLNRAVEQKS' A
#
# COMPACT_ATOMS: atom_id res chain seq x y z
N MET A 1 -23.43 -4.35 3.03
CA MET A 1 -22.22 -3.79 3.70
C MET A 1 -20.96 -4.34 3.03
N PRO A 2 -20.08 -3.47 2.50
CA PRO A 2 -18.80 -3.87 1.88
C PRO A 2 -17.88 -4.63 2.86
N ALA A 3 -17.01 -5.50 2.33
CA ALA A 3 -16.12 -6.34 3.15
C ALA A 3 -15.24 -5.52 4.10
N LEU A 4 -14.60 -4.45 3.59
CA LEU A 4 -13.77 -3.55 4.39
C LEU A 4 -14.55 -2.84 5.51
N ALA A 5 -15.81 -2.46 5.26
CA ALA A 5 -16.65 -1.82 6.28
C ALA A 5 -16.97 -2.76 7.45
N LYS A 6 -16.96 -4.09 7.24
CA LYS A 6 -17.15 -5.11 8.28
C LYS A 6 -15.85 -5.49 9.02
N ALA A 7 -14.70 -4.92 8.64
CA ALA A 7 -13.38 -5.42 9.03
C ALA A 7 -12.77 -4.73 10.27
N ARG A 8 -13.55 -4.03 11.11
CA ARG A 8 -13.06 -3.24 12.27
C ARG A 8 -12.08 -3.99 13.19
N ASN A 9 -12.29 -5.30 13.37
CA ASN A 9 -11.50 -6.16 14.25
C ASN A 9 -10.51 -7.09 13.50
N GLN A 10 -10.42 -6.97 12.18
CA GLN A 10 -9.51 -7.76 11.34
C GLN A 10 -8.17 -7.04 11.14
N LYS A 11 -7.13 -7.81 10.87
CA LYS A 11 -5.81 -7.25 10.53
C LYS A 11 -5.88 -6.61 9.14
N ILE A 12 -5.55 -5.33 9.05
CA ILE A 12 -5.54 -4.58 7.79
C ILE A 12 -4.16 -3.94 7.64
N VAL A 13 -3.51 -4.21 6.51
CA VAL A 13 -2.26 -3.55 6.13
C VAL A 13 -2.55 -2.61 4.97
N LEU A 14 -2.25 -1.32 5.16
CA LEU A 14 -2.35 -0.32 4.11
C LEU A 14 -0.97 -0.08 3.51
N ILE A 15 -0.93 0.02 2.19
CA ILE A 15 0.29 0.27 1.43
C ILE A 15 0.03 1.37 0.40
N CYS A 16 1.03 2.22 0.21
CA CYS A 16 1.12 3.10 -0.95
C CYS A 16 2.58 3.12 -1.44
N ARG A 17 2.88 3.92 -2.47
CA ARG A 17 4.24 4.03 -3.02
C ARG A 17 5.33 4.26 -1.95
N SER A 18 5.21 5.31 -1.15
CA SER A 18 6.26 5.78 -0.23
C SER A 18 5.89 5.74 1.26
N GLY A 19 4.67 5.28 1.59
CA GLY A 19 4.18 5.19 2.97
C GLY A 19 3.32 6.37 3.46
N ASN A 20 3.46 7.58 2.88
CA ASN A 20 2.79 8.79 3.37
C ASN A 20 1.25 8.73 3.31
N ARG A 21 0.68 8.28 2.18
CA ARG A 21 -0.78 8.17 2.04
C ARG A 21 -1.35 7.07 2.92
N SER A 22 -0.62 5.98 3.07
CA SER A 22 -1.04 4.83 3.87
C SER A 22 -1.01 5.11 5.36
N VAL A 23 -0.06 5.93 5.86
CA VAL A 23 -0.06 6.32 7.28
C VAL A 23 -1.23 7.25 7.59
N LEU A 24 -1.53 8.22 6.71
CA LEU A 24 -2.71 9.08 6.86
C LEU A 24 -4.00 8.26 6.90
N ALA A 25 -4.17 7.35 5.94
CA ALA A 25 -5.35 6.47 5.89
C ALA A 25 -5.44 5.56 7.13
N ALA A 26 -4.31 5.01 7.61
CA ALA A 26 -4.30 4.18 8.81
C ALA A 26 -4.75 4.98 10.05
N GLN A 27 -4.26 6.21 10.20
CA GLN A 27 -4.68 7.11 11.28
C GLN A 27 -6.17 7.41 11.21
N THR A 28 -6.71 7.71 10.03
CA THR A 28 -8.16 7.91 9.84
C THR A 28 -8.97 6.67 10.21
N MET A 29 -8.54 5.48 9.79
CA MET A 29 -9.24 4.24 10.15
C MET A 29 -9.19 3.95 11.66
N GLN A 30 -8.08 4.29 12.33
CA GLN A 30 -7.98 4.16 13.79
C GLN A 30 -8.94 5.09 14.52
N GLN A 31 -9.11 6.33 14.05
CA GLN A 31 -10.13 7.27 14.58
C GLN A 31 -11.56 6.74 14.38
N MET A 32 -11.76 5.92 13.34
CA MET A 32 -13.00 5.20 13.10
C MET A 32 -13.08 3.87 13.87
N GLU A 33 -12.25 3.60 14.87
CA GLU A 33 -12.29 2.37 15.69
C GLU A 33 -11.87 1.07 14.96
N PHE A 34 -11.13 1.17 13.86
CA PHE A 34 -10.44 -0.02 13.34
C PHE A 34 -9.19 -0.30 14.18
N THR A 35 -9.22 -1.39 14.95
CA THR A 35 -8.25 -1.63 16.04
C THR A 35 -6.93 -2.26 15.57
N LYS A 36 -6.93 -2.92 14.41
CA LYS A 36 -5.78 -3.71 13.91
C LYS A 36 -5.29 -3.25 12.54
N VAL A 37 -5.25 -1.94 12.32
CA VAL A 37 -4.71 -1.33 11.09
C VAL A 37 -3.24 -0.98 11.27
N ARG A 38 -2.42 -1.28 10.27
CA ARG A 38 -1.02 -0.89 10.17
C ARG A 38 -0.73 -0.34 8.78
N SER A 39 0.17 0.62 8.66
CA SER A 39 0.74 1.03 7.38
C SER A 39 2.09 0.33 7.17
N LEU A 40 2.37 -0.10 5.95
CA LEU A 40 3.69 -0.62 5.60
C LEU A 40 4.70 0.54 5.62
N LYS A 41 5.71 0.43 6.50
CA LYS A 41 6.78 1.44 6.63
C LYS A 41 7.49 1.60 5.29
N MET A 42 7.70 2.85 4.85
CA MET A 42 8.31 3.20 3.55
C MET A 42 7.55 2.72 2.29
N GLY A 43 6.38 2.10 2.43
CA GLY A 43 5.54 1.68 1.29
C GLY A 43 6.18 0.61 0.40
N ILE A 44 5.75 0.56 -0.87
CA ILE A 44 6.32 -0.34 -1.88
C ILE A 44 7.81 -0.05 -2.10
N LYS A 45 8.21 1.23 -2.08
CA LYS A 45 9.62 1.60 -2.18
C LYS A 45 10.45 0.92 -1.09
N GLY A 46 9.98 0.96 0.16
CA GLY A 46 10.65 0.27 1.26
C GLY A 46 10.71 -1.24 1.09
N TRP A 47 9.67 -1.85 0.53
CA TRP A 47 9.67 -3.28 0.22
C TRP A 47 10.77 -3.62 -0.78
N ASN A 48 10.86 -2.85 -1.85
CA ASN A 48 11.87 -2.98 -2.91
C ASN A 48 13.29 -2.71 -2.38
N ASP A 49 13.49 -1.64 -1.61
CA ASP A 49 14.79 -1.25 -1.04
C ASP A 49 15.37 -2.29 -0.04
N ASN A 50 14.55 -3.24 0.43
CA ASN A 50 14.97 -4.34 1.31
C ASN A 50 15.08 -5.69 0.57
N ASP A 51 15.11 -5.67 -0.77
CA ASP A 51 15.20 -6.85 -1.63
C ASP A 51 14.14 -7.93 -1.34
N LEU A 52 12.95 -7.49 -0.89
CA LEU A 52 11.83 -8.40 -0.62
C LEU A 52 11.12 -8.76 -1.92
N GLU A 53 10.84 -10.05 -2.11
CA GLU A 53 10.18 -10.53 -3.32
C GLU A 53 8.75 -9.99 -3.44
N MET A 54 8.41 -9.48 -4.62
CA MET A 54 7.05 -9.11 -5.01
C MET A 54 6.65 -10.00 -6.19
N LEU A 55 5.48 -10.62 -6.08
CA LEU A 55 4.93 -11.49 -7.12
C LEU A 55 3.74 -10.84 -7.81
N ASP A 56 3.63 -11.05 -9.13
CA ASP A 56 2.44 -10.70 -9.89
C ASP A 56 1.34 -11.78 -9.74
N ILE A 57 0.25 -11.63 -10.51
CA ILE A 57 -0.87 -12.57 -10.49
C ILE A 57 -0.53 -13.96 -11.05
N ASP A 58 0.55 -14.08 -11.82
CA ASP A 58 1.07 -15.32 -12.41
C ASP A 58 2.18 -15.93 -11.53
N ASN A 59 2.38 -15.43 -10.30
CA ASN A 59 3.49 -15.78 -9.40
C ASN A 59 4.88 -15.53 -9.99
N LYS A 60 5.03 -14.57 -10.90
CA LYS A 60 6.34 -14.15 -11.40
C LYS A 60 6.88 -13.02 -10.55
N THR A 61 8.18 -13.05 -10.27
CA THR A 61 8.86 -11.95 -9.60
C THR A 61 8.75 -10.68 -10.42
N VAL A 62 8.28 -9.62 -9.77
CA VAL A 62 8.13 -8.30 -10.38
C VAL A 62 9.50 -7.64 -10.48
N ASP A 63 9.84 -7.13 -11.66
CA ASP A 63 11.00 -6.28 -11.86
C ASP A 63 10.80 -4.94 -11.12
N ILE A 64 11.68 -4.70 -10.14
CA ILE A 64 11.61 -3.52 -9.26
C ILE A 64 11.77 -2.21 -10.04
N ASP A 65 12.68 -2.16 -11.04
CA ASP A 65 12.91 -0.95 -11.83
C ASP A 65 11.69 -0.61 -12.69
N VAL A 66 11.02 -1.63 -13.22
CA VAL A 66 9.77 -1.46 -13.97
C VAL A 66 8.64 -1.00 -13.04
N ALA A 67 8.50 -1.63 -11.87
CA ALA A 67 7.48 -1.28 -10.88
C ALA A 67 7.64 0.16 -10.37
N ASP A 68 8.87 0.57 -10.03
CA ASP A 68 9.17 1.92 -9.57
C ASP A 68 8.83 2.95 -10.65
N LYS A 69 9.24 2.72 -11.91
CA LYS A 69 8.86 3.61 -13.02
C LYS A 69 7.35 3.74 -13.17
N TRP A 70 6.60 2.65 -13.04
CA TRP A 70 5.15 2.66 -13.14
C TRP A 70 4.48 3.41 -11.98
N LEU A 71 4.92 3.17 -10.74
CA LEU A 71 4.39 3.82 -9.53
C LEU A 71 4.74 5.32 -9.43
N ASN A 72 5.77 5.75 -10.18
CA ASN A 72 6.28 7.12 -10.18
C ASN A 72 5.72 7.97 -11.31
N ARG A 73 4.86 7.42 -12.19
CA ARG A 73 4.26 8.20 -13.28
C ARG A 73 3.46 9.35 -12.69
N ALA A 74 3.80 10.57 -13.10
CA ALA A 74 2.95 11.71 -12.83
C ALA A 74 1.57 11.43 -13.40
N VAL A 75 0.52 11.75 -12.64
CA VAL A 75 -0.82 11.81 -13.22
C VAL A 75 -0.74 12.92 -14.27
N GLU A 76 -0.84 12.56 -15.56
CA GLU A 76 -0.99 13.56 -16.61
C GLU A 76 -2.19 14.42 -16.23
N GLN A 77 -1.92 15.69 -15.89
CA GLN A 77 -2.95 16.69 -15.73
C GLN A 77 -3.58 16.85 -17.11
N LYS A 78 -4.74 16.21 -17.35
CA LYS A 78 -5.61 16.64 -18.45
C LYS A 78 -6.00 18.08 -18.13
N SER A 79 -5.40 19.02 -18.87
CA SER A 79 -5.91 20.39 -19.01
C SER A 79 -7.27 20.38 -19.70
#